data_AF-A0A7C1KC52-F1
#
_entry.id   AF-A0A7C1KC52-F1
#
_cell.length_a   1.000
_cell.length_b   1.000
_cell.length_c   1.000
_cell.angle_alpha   90.00
_cell.angle_beta   90.00
_cell.angle_gamma   90.00
#
_symmetry.space_group_name_H-M   'P 1'
#
loop_
_entity.id
_entity.type
_entity.pdbx_description
1 polymer ?
#
loop_
_entity_poly.entity_id
_entity_poly.type
_entity_poly.pdbx_seq_one_letter_code
_entity_poly.pdbx_strand_id
1 'polypeptide(L)'
;MVASTPWQEIPLPGELATRLQAAYDLPQPPTTLGELAAARVRTPTAVLSAERLLSDAPTRHQVRTGDTTRYTHCAMDALLLPLLTGQPVTVRTRSPLGEHVTLEVTPETVTADAPEAVVSFGLARTDQGDVRQAVCPYLNVFPSRAAYERWAAATPEAVTIPLTLAEAFAFARALAARREPSRRDGDGEGACCRARPRDTTG
;
A
#
# COMPACT_ATOMS: atom_id res chain seq x y z
N MET A 1 20.73 18.00 12.43
CA MET A 1 19.99 17.43 11.29
C MET A 1 20.11 15.92 11.41
N VAL A 2 19.11 15.26 11.98
CA VAL A 2 19.10 13.79 12.06
C VAL A 2 18.83 13.31 10.65
N ALA A 3 19.79 12.63 10.02
CA ALA A 3 19.56 11.98 8.75
C ALA A 3 18.47 10.92 9.00
N SER A 4 17.25 11.18 8.54
CA SER A 4 16.19 10.19 8.53
C SER A 4 16.71 9.01 7.72
N THR A 5 16.81 7.83 8.33
CA THR A 5 17.14 6.61 7.61
C THR A 5 16.19 6.50 6.43
N PRO A 6 16.69 6.35 5.19
CA PRO A 6 15.83 6.19 4.04
C PRO A 6 14.94 4.97 4.26
N TRP A 7 13.64 5.07 3.94
CA TRP A 7 12.67 4.00 4.21
C TRP A 7 13.10 2.63 3.67
N GLN A 8 13.93 2.62 2.61
CA GLN A 8 14.50 1.41 2.00
C GLN A 8 15.40 0.62 2.94
N GLU A 9 16.08 1.28 3.87
CA GLU A 9 17.06 0.68 4.79
C GLU A 9 16.41 0.21 6.10
N ILE A 10 15.11 0.44 6.30
CA ILE A 10 14.41 -0.02 7.49
C ILE A 10 14.51 -1.55 7.59
N PRO A 11 15.12 -2.08 8.66
CA PRO A 11 15.36 -3.50 8.80
C PRO A 11 14.07 -4.24 9.09
N LEU A 12 13.93 -5.42 8.47
CA LEU A 12 12.88 -6.38 8.79
C LEU A 12 13.44 -7.41 9.78
N PRO A 13 12.83 -7.59 10.97
CA PRO A 13 13.22 -8.66 11.88
C PRO A 13 13.22 -10.01 11.16
N GLY A 14 14.18 -10.88 11.48
CA GLY A 14 14.37 -12.15 10.75
C GLY A 14 13.10 -13.00 10.66
N GLU A 15 12.32 -13.05 11.74
CA GLU A 15 11.01 -13.72 11.73
C GLU A 15 10.04 -13.06 10.72
N LEU A 16 9.90 -11.73 10.76
CA LEU A 16 9.05 -11.00 9.82
C LEU A 16 9.49 -11.26 8.37
N ALA A 17 10.80 -11.23 8.10
CA ALA A 17 11.38 -11.51 6.79
C ALA A 17 11.00 -12.92 6.27
N THR A 18 11.18 -13.96 7.09
CA THR A 18 10.80 -15.34 6.75
C THR A 18 9.30 -15.48 6.51
N ARG A 19 8.48 -14.84 7.34
CA ARG A 19 7.01 -14.86 7.17
C ARG A 19 6.57 -14.16 5.88
N LEU A 20 7.16 -13.02 5.56
CA LEU A 20 6.90 -12.28 4.31
C LEU A 20 7.34 -13.05 3.08
N GLN A 21 8.47 -13.78 3.17
CA GLN A 21 8.93 -14.66 2.11
C GLN A 21 7.87 -15.69 1.76
N ALA A 22 7.39 -16.43 2.77
CA ALA A 22 6.39 -17.47 2.59
C ALA A 22 5.07 -16.89 2.06
N ALA A 23 4.59 -15.79 2.65
CA ALA A 23 3.33 -15.18 2.25
C ALA A 23 3.37 -14.68 0.79
N TYR A 24 4.43 -13.98 0.39
CA TYR A 24 4.51 -13.40 -0.95
C TYR A 24 5.21 -14.28 -1.99
N ASP A 25 5.51 -15.53 -1.65
CA ASP A 25 6.27 -16.48 -2.48
C ASP A 25 7.56 -15.86 -3.04
N LEU A 26 8.34 -15.25 -2.14
CA LEU A 26 9.59 -14.55 -2.50
C LEU A 26 10.74 -15.56 -2.59
N PRO A 27 11.70 -15.35 -3.53
CA PRO A 27 12.83 -16.27 -3.69
C PRO A 27 13.74 -16.34 -2.46
N GLN A 28 13.81 -15.27 -1.67
CA GLN A 28 14.60 -15.18 -0.45
C GLN A 28 13.93 -14.24 0.56
N PRO A 29 14.21 -14.38 1.87
CA PRO A 29 13.67 -13.49 2.89
C PRO A 29 14.25 -12.06 2.72
N PRO A 30 13.40 -11.03 2.56
CA PRO A 30 13.87 -9.65 2.43
C PRO A 30 14.36 -9.16 3.80
N THR A 31 15.55 -8.57 3.83
CA THR A 31 16.16 -8.06 5.06
C THR A 31 15.76 -6.61 5.36
N THR A 32 15.26 -5.90 4.34
CA THR A 32 14.79 -4.50 4.46
C THR A 32 13.47 -4.27 3.73
N LEU A 33 12.77 -3.18 4.06
CA LEU A 33 11.58 -2.75 3.31
C LEU A 33 11.88 -2.47 1.83
N GLY A 34 13.06 -1.93 1.51
CA GLY A 34 13.46 -1.67 0.12
C GLY A 34 13.59 -2.95 -0.69
N GLU A 35 14.21 -3.99 -0.11
CA GLU A 35 14.32 -5.31 -0.74
C GLU A 35 12.95 -5.95 -0.96
N LEU A 36 12.06 -5.86 0.03
CA LEU A 36 10.69 -6.34 -0.10
C LEU A 36 9.95 -5.63 -1.23
N ALA A 37 10.01 -4.29 -1.28
CA ALA A 37 9.37 -3.51 -2.34
C ALA A 37 9.89 -3.94 -3.72
N ALA A 38 11.21 -4.04 -3.87
CA ALA A 38 11.84 -4.42 -5.12
C ALA A 38 11.49 -5.85 -5.55
N ALA A 39 11.41 -6.79 -4.60
CA ALA A 39 10.98 -8.16 -4.87
C ALA A 39 9.52 -8.21 -5.34
N ARG A 40 8.61 -7.54 -4.63
CA ARG A 40 7.19 -7.42 -4.99
C ARG A 40 6.99 -6.81 -6.37
N VAL A 41 7.72 -5.73 -6.67
CA VAL A 41 7.70 -5.10 -8.00
C VAL A 41 8.25 -6.03 -9.08
N ARG A 42 9.17 -6.97 -8.78
CA ARG A 42 9.64 -7.95 -9.77
C ARG A 42 8.70 -9.15 -9.95
N THR A 43 7.83 -9.46 -9.00
CA THR A 43 6.87 -10.56 -9.09
C THR A 43 5.74 -10.29 -10.09
N PRO A 44 5.63 -11.05 -11.20
CA PRO A 44 4.63 -10.79 -12.27
C PRO A 44 3.17 -10.83 -11.83
N THR A 45 2.85 -11.62 -10.82
CA THR A 45 1.49 -11.76 -10.28
C THR A 45 1.13 -10.69 -9.24
N ALA A 46 2.09 -9.86 -8.83
CA ALA A 46 1.90 -8.85 -7.79
C ALA A 46 1.40 -7.49 -8.33
N VAL A 47 0.73 -7.48 -9.49
CA VAL A 47 0.20 -6.26 -10.09
C VAL A 47 -0.96 -5.71 -9.24
N LEU A 48 -0.88 -4.44 -8.91
CA LEU A 48 -1.93 -3.74 -8.16
C LEU A 48 -2.95 -3.10 -9.11
N SER A 49 -4.23 -3.21 -8.74
CA SER A 49 -5.33 -2.45 -9.34
C SER A 49 -6.22 -1.89 -8.24
N ALA A 50 -6.84 -0.73 -8.49
CA ALA A 50 -7.62 -0.02 -7.50
C ALA A 50 -8.79 -0.87 -6.97
N GLU A 51 -9.42 -1.65 -7.85
CA GLU A 51 -10.55 -2.52 -7.53
C GLU A 51 -10.15 -3.59 -6.51
N ARG A 52 -8.92 -4.13 -6.59
CA ARG A 52 -8.44 -5.16 -5.66
C ARG A 52 -8.17 -4.61 -4.25
N LEU A 53 -8.03 -3.29 -4.10
CA LEU A 53 -7.81 -2.63 -2.81
C LEU A 53 -9.13 -2.39 -2.06
N LEU A 54 -10.25 -2.37 -2.78
CA LEU A 54 -11.57 -2.07 -2.24
C LEU A 54 -12.26 -3.33 -1.72
N SER A 55 -12.96 -3.19 -0.59
CA SER A 55 -13.78 -4.23 0.02
C SER A 55 -15.26 -3.98 -0.25
N ASP A 56 -15.98 -5.05 -0.59
CA ASP A 56 -17.43 -5.03 -0.76
C ASP A 56 -18.19 -4.94 0.58
N ALA A 57 -17.53 -5.29 1.68
CA ALA A 57 -18.08 -5.21 3.03
C ALA A 57 -17.48 -4.01 3.79
N PRO A 58 -18.23 -3.39 4.71
CA PRO A 58 -17.69 -2.37 5.59
C PRO A 58 -16.49 -2.88 6.39
N THR A 59 -15.40 -2.12 6.39
CA THR A 59 -14.21 -2.37 7.21
C THR A 59 -13.96 -1.19 8.14
N ARG A 60 -12.92 -1.29 8.98
CA ARG A 60 -12.45 -0.17 9.82
C ARG A 60 -11.75 0.93 9.03
N HIS A 61 -11.58 0.77 7.71
CA HIS A 61 -10.88 1.70 6.82
C HIS A 61 -11.85 2.23 5.76
N GLN A 62 -12.51 3.34 6.08
CA GLN A 62 -13.42 4.03 5.17
C GLN A 62 -12.63 5.02 4.33
N VAL A 63 -12.82 5.00 3.01
CA VAL A 63 -12.22 5.93 2.07
C VAL A 63 -13.30 6.74 1.37
N ARG A 64 -13.09 8.05 1.26
CA ARG A 64 -13.99 8.97 0.57
C ARG A 64 -13.27 9.65 -0.57
N THR A 65 -13.84 9.54 -1.77
CA THR A 65 -13.36 10.19 -3.00
C THR A 65 -14.51 11.02 -3.56
N GLY A 66 -14.41 12.35 -3.48
CA GLY A 66 -15.55 13.25 -3.74
C GLY A 66 -16.74 12.92 -2.84
N ASP A 67 -17.88 12.61 -3.46
CA ASP A 67 -19.12 12.23 -2.78
C ASP A 67 -19.28 10.71 -2.57
N THR A 68 -18.31 9.92 -3.05
CA THR A 68 -18.38 8.46 -2.98
C THR A 68 -17.62 7.96 -1.77
N THR A 69 -18.29 7.13 -0.96
CA THR A 69 -17.68 6.42 0.17
C THR A 69 -17.53 4.94 -0.15
N ARG A 70 -16.35 4.38 0.10
CA ARG A 70 -15.99 2.96 -0.06
C ARG A 70 -15.16 2.50 1.13
N TYR A 71 -14.75 1.24 1.12
CA TYR A 71 -13.92 0.64 2.17
C TYR A 71 -12.71 -0.04 1.55
N THR A 72 -11.58 -0.06 2.25
CA THR A 72 -10.38 -0.84 1.86
C THR A 72 -10.15 -1.99 2.82
N HIS A 73 -9.38 -3.01 2.42
CA HIS A 73 -9.12 -4.16 3.30
C HIS A 73 -8.17 -3.82 4.45
N CYS A 74 -7.25 -2.88 4.25
CA CYS A 74 -6.34 -2.41 5.29
C CYS A 74 -5.94 -0.94 5.11
N ALA A 75 -5.10 -0.44 6.03
CA ALA A 75 -4.54 0.90 5.95
C ALA A 75 -3.63 1.10 4.73
N MET A 76 -2.78 0.12 4.38
CA MET A 76 -1.91 0.23 3.21
C MET A 76 -2.68 0.30 1.89
N ASP A 77 -3.80 -0.41 1.78
CA ASP A 77 -4.68 -0.32 0.60
C ASP A 77 -5.26 1.09 0.45
N ALA A 78 -5.59 1.76 1.56
CA ALA A 78 -6.05 3.14 1.54
C ALA A 78 -4.94 4.11 1.08
N LEU A 79 -3.68 3.85 1.47
CA LEU A 79 -2.52 4.64 1.01
C LEU A 79 -2.19 4.40 -0.47
N LEU A 80 -2.42 3.18 -0.97
CA LEU A 80 -2.19 2.81 -2.37
C LEU A 80 -3.25 3.39 -3.32
N LEU A 81 -4.50 3.49 -2.86
CA LEU A 81 -5.64 3.90 -3.70
C LEU A 81 -5.43 5.22 -4.48
N PRO A 82 -4.99 6.34 -3.88
CA PRO A 82 -4.75 7.59 -4.63
C PRO A 82 -3.57 7.46 -5.61
N LEU A 83 -2.58 6.62 -5.31
CA LEU A 83 -1.43 6.37 -6.19
C LEU A 83 -1.82 5.60 -7.46
N LEU A 84 -2.87 4.76 -7.38
CA LEU A 84 -3.38 4.01 -8.52
C LEU A 84 -4.44 4.76 -9.33
N THR A 85 -5.25 5.57 -8.65
CA THR A 85 -6.38 6.27 -9.27
C THR A 85 -6.05 7.70 -9.71
N GLY A 86 -4.97 8.29 -9.19
CA GLY A 86 -4.65 9.70 -9.39
C GLY A 86 -5.66 10.65 -8.73
N GLN A 87 -6.49 10.17 -7.81
CA GLN A 87 -7.52 10.96 -7.13
C GLN A 87 -7.24 11.02 -5.63
N PRO A 88 -7.29 12.21 -5.00
CA PRO A 88 -7.11 12.32 -3.57
C PRO A 88 -8.26 11.66 -2.80
N VAL A 89 -7.96 11.13 -1.62
CA VAL A 89 -8.92 10.46 -0.75
C VAL A 89 -8.79 10.92 0.70
N THR A 90 -9.93 11.09 1.37
CA THR A 90 -9.98 11.19 2.83
C THR A 90 -10.19 9.79 3.40
N VAL A 91 -9.32 9.35 4.29
CA VAL A 91 -9.39 8.04 4.95
C VAL A 91 -9.80 8.22 6.40
N ARG A 92 -10.95 7.67 6.80
CA ARG A 92 -11.32 7.54 8.21
C ARG A 92 -11.03 6.11 8.64
N THR A 93 -10.06 5.95 9.53
CA THR A 93 -9.63 4.65 10.01
C THR A 93 -9.76 4.53 11.51
N ARG A 94 -9.97 3.31 11.99
CA ARG A 94 -9.97 2.98 13.43
C ARG A 94 -8.91 1.91 13.71
N SER A 95 -8.10 2.11 14.73
CA SER A 95 -7.15 1.11 15.22
C SER A 95 -7.90 -0.11 15.79
N PRO A 96 -7.23 -1.27 15.97
CA PRO A 96 -7.81 -2.41 16.68
C PRO A 96 -8.18 -2.11 18.14
N LEU A 97 -7.53 -1.13 18.78
CA LEU A 97 -7.86 -0.68 20.14
C LEU A 97 -9.01 0.35 20.19
N GLY A 98 -9.53 0.76 19.02
CA GLY A 98 -10.70 1.63 18.91
C GLY A 98 -10.39 3.12 18.70
N GLU A 99 -9.13 3.54 18.69
CA GLU A 99 -8.78 4.94 18.43
C GLU A 99 -9.01 5.31 16.95
N HIS A 100 -9.55 6.51 16.71
CA HIS A 100 -9.80 7.02 15.37
C HIS A 100 -8.64 7.87 14.88
N VAL A 101 -8.32 7.75 13.58
CA VAL A 101 -7.36 8.59 12.87
C VAL A 101 -7.96 8.94 11.51
N THR A 102 -7.85 10.21 11.11
CA THR A 102 -8.22 10.67 9.78
C THR A 102 -6.97 10.99 8.99
N LEU A 103 -6.87 10.45 7.78
CA LEU A 103 -5.79 10.75 6.85
C LEU A 103 -6.33 11.53 5.65
N GLU A 104 -5.55 12.49 5.17
CA GLU A 104 -5.72 13.04 3.82
C GLU A 104 -4.57 12.49 2.97
N VAL A 105 -4.91 11.80 1.89
CA VAL A 105 -3.93 11.12 1.04
C VAL A 105 -4.11 11.59 -0.39
N THR A 106 -3.07 12.21 -0.95
CA THR A 106 -2.99 12.58 -2.36
C THR A 106 -1.98 11.66 -3.06
N PRO A 107 -1.85 11.71 -4.40
CA PRO A 107 -0.77 10.99 -5.07
C PRO A 107 0.65 11.42 -4.64
N GLU A 108 0.78 12.64 -4.09
CA GLU A 108 2.06 13.25 -3.73
C GLU A 108 2.36 13.18 -2.23
N THR A 109 1.35 13.35 -1.38
CA THR A 109 1.53 13.51 0.07
C THR A 109 0.52 12.72 0.88
N VAL A 110 0.84 12.55 2.16
CA VAL A 110 -0.05 11.99 3.16
C VAL A 110 0.07 12.83 4.44
N THR A 111 -1.06 13.14 5.05
CA THR A 111 -1.13 13.79 6.36
C THR A 111 -2.17 13.10 7.24
N ALA A 112 -2.04 13.28 8.55
CA ALA A 112 -2.99 12.77 9.54
C ALA A 112 -3.42 13.89 10.48
N ASP A 113 -4.62 13.77 11.04
CA ASP A 113 -5.09 14.61 12.15
C ASP A 113 -4.28 14.38 13.45
N ALA A 114 -3.67 13.21 13.58
CA ALA A 114 -2.66 12.89 14.59
C ALA A 114 -1.24 12.97 13.98
N PRO A 115 -0.43 14.00 14.28
CA PRO A 115 0.90 14.17 13.68
C PRO A 115 1.86 13.00 13.92
N GLU A 116 1.71 12.31 15.06
CA GLU A 116 2.56 11.19 15.46
C GLU A 116 2.01 9.83 15.04
N ALA A 117 1.07 9.82 14.10
CA ALA A 117 0.47 8.60 13.61
C ALA A 117 1.52 7.66 13.00
N VAL A 118 1.36 6.37 13.32
CA VAL A 118 2.20 5.29 12.81
C VAL A 118 1.34 4.23 12.14
N VAL A 119 1.94 3.54 11.18
CA VAL A 119 1.33 2.39 10.49
C VAL A 119 2.03 1.13 10.96
N SER A 120 1.28 0.14 11.45
CA SER A 120 1.84 -1.20 11.67
C SER A 120 2.05 -1.89 10.33
N PHE A 121 3.23 -2.48 10.16
CA PHE A 121 3.56 -3.31 9.01
C PHE A 121 3.97 -4.70 9.48
N GLY A 122 3.26 -5.72 9.03
CA GLY A 122 3.55 -7.11 9.40
C GLY A 122 2.42 -8.07 9.05
N LEU A 123 2.45 -9.26 9.64
CA LEU A 123 1.53 -10.34 9.33
C LEU A 123 1.43 -11.38 10.45
N ALA A 124 0.46 -12.27 10.33
CA ALA A 124 0.28 -13.42 11.22
C ALA A 124 1.54 -14.32 11.24
N ARG A 125 1.89 -14.81 12.43
CA ARG A 125 2.91 -15.85 12.64
C ARG A 125 2.46 -17.21 12.09
N THR A 126 1.15 -17.44 12.05
CA THR A 126 0.55 -18.65 11.47
C THR A 126 0.21 -18.44 10.00
N ASP A 127 0.32 -19.50 9.20
CA ASP A 127 -0.18 -19.47 7.84
C ASP A 127 -1.71 -19.32 7.85
N GLN A 128 -2.23 -18.47 6.97
CA GLN A 128 -3.66 -18.18 6.82
C GLN A 128 -4.16 -18.59 5.42
N GLY A 129 -3.32 -19.20 4.58
CA GLY A 129 -3.63 -19.65 3.23
C GLY A 129 -3.72 -18.49 2.22
N ASP A 130 -4.48 -17.45 2.53
CA ASP A 130 -4.58 -16.25 1.72
C ASP A 130 -3.72 -15.10 2.30
N VAL A 131 -2.94 -14.46 1.42
CA VAL A 131 -2.03 -13.36 1.78
C VAL A 131 -2.76 -12.18 2.39
N ARG A 132 -3.96 -11.85 1.90
CA ARG A 132 -4.74 -10.74 2.42
C ARG A 132 -5.21 -11.06 3.84
N GLN A 133 -5.66 -12.29 4.10
CA GLN A 133 -5.99 -12.77 5.45
C GLN A 133 -4.76 -12.77 6.38
N ALA A 134 -3.58 -13.11 5.88
CA ALA A 134 -2.35 -13.09 6.68
C ALA A 134 -1.88 -11.67 7.03
N VAL A 135 -2.04 -10.71 6.12
CA VAL A 135 -1.39 -9.38 6.20
C VAL A 135 -2.35 -8.27 6.62
N CYS A 136 -3.51 -8.15 5.97
CA CYS A 136 -4.41 -6.99 6.16
C CYS A 136 -4.94 -6.78 7.58
N PRO A 137 -5.16 -7.82 8.42
CA PRO A 137 -5.52 -7.60 9.82
C PRO A 137 -4.46 -6.82 10.62
N TYR A 138 -3.19 -6.85 10.19
CA TYR A 138 -2.05 -6.28 10.91
C TYR A 138 -1.48 -5.01 10.25
N LEU A 139 -2.12 -4.52 9.20
CA LEU A 139 -1.81 -3.24 8.54
C LEU A 139 -2.77 -2.15 9.01
N ASN A 140 -2.47 -1.52 10.15
CA ASN A 140 -3.34 -0.59 10.87
C ASN A 140 -2.65 0.76 11.06
N VAL A 141 -3.46 1.81 11.25
CA VAL A 141 -2.97 3.12 11.70
C VAL A 141 -3.26 3.29 13.17
N PHE A 142 -2.29 3.82 13.90
CA PHE A 142 -2.38 4.19 15.31
C PHE A 142 -2.11 5.69 15.45
N PRO A 143 -2.75 6.39 16.39
CA PRO A 143 -2.54 7.83 16.61
C PRO A 143 -1.16 8.15 17.18
N SER A 144 -0.44 7.15 17.71
CA SER A 144 0.92 7.31 18.23
C SER A 144 1.66 5.98 18.27
N ARG A 145 2.99 6.05 18.34
CA ARG A 145 3.86 4.88 18.58
C ARG A 145 3.50 4.13 19.87
N ALA A 146 3.17 4.84 20.94
CA ALA A 146 2.77 4.21 22.20
C ALA A 146 1.45 3.40 22.07
N ALA A 147 0.49 3.88 21.26
CA ALA A 147 -0.73 3.14 20.98
C ALA A 147 -0.45 1.86 20.17
N TYR A 148 0.43 1.95 19.17
CA TYR A 148 0.93 0.78 18.45
C TYR A 148 1.61 -0.22 19.39
N GLU A 149 2.51 0.23 20.26
CA GLU A 149 3.27 -0.66 21.16
C GLU A 149 2.37 -1.41 22.13
N ARG A 150 1.34 -0.75 22.68
CA ARG A 150 0.31 -1.42 23.51
C ARG A 150 -0.41 -2.51 22.73
N TRP A 151 -0.82 -2.22 21.50
CA TRP A 151 -1.49 -3.20 20.66
C TRP A 151 -0.57 -4.36 20.29
N ALA A 152 0.66 -4.08 19.87
CA ALA A 152 1.63 -5.08 19.45
C ALA A 152 1.99 -6.03 20.62
N ALA A 153 2.15 -5.50 21.84
CA ALA A 153 2.37 -6.32 23.03
C ALA A 153 1.18 -7.24 23.37
N ALA A 154 -0.03 -6.84 23.02
CA ALA A 154 -1.25 -7.62 23.20
C ALA A 154 -1.61 -8.50 21.99
N THR A 155 -0.78 -8.54 20.95
CA THR A 155 -1.03 -9.29 19.70
C THR A 155 0.13 -10.28 19.42
N PRO A 156 0.35 -11.28 20.29
CA PRO A 156 1.46 -12.24 20.15
C PRO A 156 1.36 -13.13 18.90
N GLU A 157 0.17 -13.28 18.32
CA GLU A 157 -0.09 -14.05 17.10
C GLU A 157 0.50 -13.44 15.83
N ALA A 158 1.04 -12.22 15.90
CA ALA A 158 1.63 -11.51 14.78
C ALA A 158 3.07 -11.08 15.04
N VAL A 159 3.76 -10.74 13.96
CA VAL A 159 5.04 -10.04 13.99
C VAL A 159 4.90 -8.78 13.16
N THR A 160 5.12 -7.62 13.80
CA THR A 160 4.94 -6.31 13.17
C THR A 160 6.06 -5.35 13.54
N ILE A 161 6.29 -4.38 12.67
CA ILE A 161 7.11 -3.19 12.93
C ILE A 161 6.26 -1.92 12.76
N PRO A 162 6.56 -0.85 13.51
CA PRO A 162 5.93 0.45 13.30
C PRO A 162 6.69 1.24 12.24
N LEU A 163 5.95 1.79 11.28
CA LEU A 163 6.44 2.77 10.30
C LEU A 163 5.81 4.13 10.62
N THR A 164 6.57 5.20 10.45
CA THR A 164 5.98 6.53 10.35
C THR A 164 5.06 6.58 9.12
N LEU A 165 4.09 7.49 9.13
CA LEU A 165 3.19 7.67 8.00
C LEU A 165 3.93 7.98 6.69
N ALA A 166 5.02 8.76 6.78
CA ALA A 166 5.87 9.08 5.63
C ALA A 166 6.62 7.86 5.06
N GLU A 167 7.16 7.00 5.92
CA GLU A 167 7.83 5.75 5.50
C GLU A 167 6.84 4.78 4.87
N ALA A 168 5.66 4.59 5.49
CA ALA A 168 4.60 3.73 4.96
C ALA A 168 4.12 4.20 3.58
N PHE A 169 3.95 5.51 3.39
CA PHE A 169 3.56 6.07 2.10
C PHE A 169 4.67 6.00 1.05
N ALA A 170 5.93 6.20 1.44
CA ALA A 170 7.05 5.99 0.53
C ALA A 170 7.16 4.54 0.07
N PHE A 171 6.94 3.59 0.99
CA PHE A 171 6.83 2.17 0.67
C PHE A 171 5.63 1.87 -0.27
N ALA A 172 4.45 2.45 -0.01
CA ALA A 172 3.28 2.33 -0.89
C ALA A 172 3.57 2.84 -2.31
N ARG A 173 4.24 3.99 -2.45
CA ARG A 173 4.68 4.53 -3.76
C ARG A 173 5.59 3.57 -4.52
N ALA A 174 6.54 2.94 -3.82
CA ALA A 174 7.41 1.96 -4.44
C ALA A 174 6.63 0.73 -4.96
N LEU A 175 5.63 0.26 -4.20
CA LEU A 175 4.76 -0.85 -4.64
C LEU A 175 3.88 -0.46 -5.84
N ALA A 176 3.35 0.76 -5.85
CA ALA A 176 2.49 1.27 -6.93
C ALA A 176 3.22 1.46 -8.28
N ALA A 177 4.55 1.33 -8.32
CA ALA A 177 5.32 1.36 -9.55
C ALA A 177 4.93 0.23 -10.53
N ARG A 178 4.44 -0.91 -10.02
CA ARG A 178 3.88 -2.01 -10.82
C ARG A 178 2.37 -2.14 -10.65
N ARG A 179 1.66 -1.28 -11.36
CA ARG A 179 0.20 -1.24 -11.41
C ARG A 179 -0.33 -1.66 -12.77
N GLU A 180 -1.58 -2.12 -12.80
CA GLU A 180 -2.30 -2.26 -14.07
C GLU A 180 -2.43 -0.86 -14.70
N PRO A 181 -2.25 -0.73 -16.03
CA PRO A 181 -2.53 0.53 -16.70
C PRO A 181 -4.00 0.90 -16.45
N SER A 182 -4.24 2.14 -16.01
CA SER A 182 -5.61 2.57 -15.74
C SER A 182 -6.41 2.56 -17.04
N ARG A 183 -7.65 2.07 -17.02
CA ARG A 183 -8.55 2.07 -18.20
C ARG A 183 -8.95 3.49 -18.69
N ARG A 184 -8.28 4.55 -18.22
CA ARG A 184 -8.48 5.94 -18.65
C ARG A 184 -7.28 6.54 -19.39
N ASP A 185 -6.44 5.72 -20.01
CA ASP A 185 -5.63 6.17 -21.14
C ASP A 185 -6.33 5.75 -22.45
N GLY A 186 -7.47 6.39 -22.68
CA GLY A 186 -8.09 6.44 -23.99
C GLY A 186 -7.93 7.86 -24.53
N ASP A 187 -6.74 8.20 -25.02
CA ASP A 187 -6.64 9.11 -26.15
C ASP A 187 -5.26 9.07 -26.84
N GLY A 188 -5.30 8.86 -28.16
CA GLY A 188 -4.22 9.21 -29.10
C GLY A 188 -3.04 8.22 -29.23
N GLU A 189 -3.16 7.24 -30.14
CA GLU A 189 -2.36 7.20 -31.38
C GLU A 189 -2.62 5.88 -32.13
N GLY A 190 -3.64 5.91 -33.00
CA GLY A 190 -4.04 4.79 -33.85
C GLY A 190 -4.33 5.25 -35.26
N ALA A 191 -3.42 6.02 -35.86
CA ALA A 191 -3.47 6.38 -37.28
C ALA A 191 -2.07 6.29 -37.89
N CYS A 192 -1.47 5.10 -37.80
CA CYS A 192 -0.29 4.79 -38.60
C CYS A 192 -0.76 4.32 -39.99
N CYS A 193 -0.28 5.01 -41.03
CA CYS A 193 -0.27 4.65 -42.45
C CYS A 193 -1.55 4.87 -43.28
N ARG A 194 -1.82 6.13 -43.69
CA ARG A 194 -2.40 6.42 -45.02
C ARG A 194 -1.54 7.44 -45.76
N ALA A 195 -0.49 6.96 -46.42
CA ALA A 195 0.11 7.69 -47.54
C ALA A 195 -0.53 7.16 -48.83
N ARG A 196 -1.25 8.03 -49.55
CA ARG A 196 -1.85 7.77 -50.86
C ARG A 196 -0.76 7.63 -51.93
N PRO A 197 -0.95 6.81 -52.99
CA PRO A 197 -0.11 6.88 -54.18
C PRO A 197 -0.30 8.22 -54.89
N ARG A 198 0.81 8.85 -55.33
CA ARG A 198 0.80 9.97 -56.26
C ARG A 198 0.68 9.42 -57.67
N ASP A 199 -0.47 9.62 -58.30
CA ASP A 199 -0.60 9.63 -59.76
C ASP A 199 -0.12 10.98 -60.28
N THR A 200 0.94 10.97 -61.09
CA THR A 200 1.24 11.98 -62.12
C THR A 200 2.47 11.51 -62.88
N THR A 201 2.30 11.13 -64.15
CA THR A 201 3.05 11.51 -65.37
C THR A 201 2.38 10.68 -66.49
N GLY A 202 1.82 11.23 -67.56
CA GLY A 202 2.38 12.25 -68.45
C GLY A 202 3.07 11.53 -69.59
#